data_AF-A0A520GSW6-F1
#
_entry.id   AF-A0A520GSW6-F1
#
_cell.length_a   1.000
_cell.length_b   1.000
_cell.length_c   1.000
_cell.angle_alpha   90.00
_cell.angle_beta   90.00
_cell.angle_gamma   90.00
#
_symmetry.space_group_name_H-M   'P 1'
#
loop_
_entity.id
_entity.type
_entity.pdbx_description
1 polymer ?
#
loop_
_entity_poly.entity_id
_entity_poly.type
_entity_poly.pdbx_seq_one_letter_code
_entity_poly.pdbx_strand_id
1 'polypeptide(L)'
;MSTDVGLAVLPASLQANPRLSTWLRLTRDGHAWVSSGKVELGQGILGALSQIVAEELGIRVERVRMTGAVTGASPDEAVTSGSLSVQHSGAALRHVCAQARALHLARAAALHAVDAQDVAALEVVDGEIRLGDRRLSSYWDLAEDEAG
;
A
#
# COMPACT_ATOMS: atom_id res chain seq x y z
N MET A 1 -3.53 9.53 -36.66
CA MET A 1 -4.42 9.49 -35.48
C MET A 1 -4.28 8.11 -34.87
N SER A 2 -3.51 7.99 -33.79
CA SER A 2 -3.61 6.94 -32.76
C SER A 2 -2.45 7.18 -31.79
N THR A 3 -2.75 7.87 -30.70
CA THR A 3 -1.85 7.98 -29.55
C THR A 3 -2.23 6.83 -28.63
N ASP A 4 -1.45 5.76 -28.66
CA ASP A 4 -1.49 4.71 -27.66
C ASP A 4 -0.94 5.31 -26.35
N VAL A 5 -1.84 5.83 -25.52
CA VAL A 5 -1.52 6.17 -24.14
C VAL A 5 -1.38 4.84 -23.42
N GLY A 6 -0.14 4.46 -23.12
CA GLY A 6 0.19 3.23 -22.42
C GLY A 6 -0.64 3.09 -21.14
N LEU A 7 -1.66 2.23 -21.19
CA LEU A 7 -2.28 1.71 -19.98
C LEU A 7 -1.18 1.00 -19.21
N ALA A 8 -0.84 1.52 -18.04
CA ALA A 8 -0.02 0.79 -17.09
C ALA A 8 -0.71 -0.56 -16.84
N VAL A 9 -0.14 -1.63 -17.42
CA VAL A 9 -0.64 -2.99 -17.25
C VAL A 9 -0.49 -3.31 -15.77
N LEU A 10 -1.61 -3.36 -15.05
CA LEU A 10 -1.63 -3.75 -13.65
C LEU A 10 -0.98 -5.13 -13.52
N PRO A 11 -0.18 -5.41 -12.47
CA PRO A 11 0.36 -6.75 -12.24
C PRO A 11 -0.76 -7.79 -12.19
N ALA A 12 -0.51 -8.99 -12.72
CA ALA A 12 -1.54 -10.02 -12.88
C ALA A 12 -2.28 -10.35 -11.56
N SER A 13 -1.59 -10.35 -10.43
CA SER A 13 -2.19 -10.61 -9.12
C SER A 13 -3.13 -9.48 -8.67
N LEU A 14 -2.81 -8.22 -8.98
CA LEU A 14 -3.69 -7.07 -8.71
C LEU A 14 -4.91 -7.06 -9.64
N GLN A 15 -4.75 -7.49 -10.90
CA GLN A 15 -5.88 -7.70 -11.80
C GLN A 15 -6.85 -8.78 -11.25
N ALA A 16 -6.30 -9.86 -10.68
CA ALA A 16 -7.10 -10.92 -10.08
C ALA A 16 -7.79 -10.50 -8.77
N ASN A 17 -7.22 -9.55 -8.02
CA ASN A 17 -7.74 -9.08 -6.73
C ASN A 17 -7.75 -7.55 -6.67
N PRO A 18 -8.68 -6.86 -7.34
CA PRO A 18 -8.61 -5.41 -7.53
C PRO A 18 -9.01 -4.59 -6.28
N ARG A 19 -9.51 -5.24 -5.22
CA ARG A 19 -9.95 -4.57 -4.00
C ARG A 19 -8.73 -4.24 -3.14
N LEU A 20 -8.38 -2.96 -3.06
CA LEU A 20 -7.23 -2.46 -2.29
C LEU A 20 -7.24 -2.94 -0.82
N SER A 21 -8.42 -2.98 -0.19
CA SER A 21 -8.60 -3.44 1.20
C SER A 21 -8.31 -4.92 1.43
N THR A 22 -8.21 -5.73 0.37
CA THR A 22 -7.79 -7.15 0.45
C THR A 22 -6.26 -7.28 0.54
N TRP A 23 -5.52 -6.25 0.16
CA TRP A 23 -4.05 -6.26 0.15
C TRP A 23 -3.44 -5.47 1.28
N LEU A 24 -4.01 -4.31 1.58
CA LEU A 24 -3.47 -3.34 2.51
C LEU A 24 -4.59 -2.73 3.34
N ARG A 25 -4.40 -2.75 4.65
CA ARG A 25 -5.23 -2.03 5.62
C ARG A 25 -4.34 -1.18 6.50
N LEU A 26 -4.66 0.11 6.58
CA LEU A 26 -4.04 1.05 7.50
C LEU A 26 -4.98 1.20 8.70
N THR A 27 -4.44 1.06 9.90
CA THR A 27 -5.25 1.00 11.13
C THR A 27 -4.88 2.12 12.09
N ARG A 28 -5.83 2.55 12.93
CA ARG A 28 -5.64 3.67 13.88
C ARG A 28 -4.54 3.43 14.92
N ASP A 29 -4.18 2.17 15.16
CA ASP A 29 -3.09 1.77 16.06
C ASP A 29 -1.68 2.05 15.50
N GLY A 30 -1.57 2.58 14.28
CA GLY A 30 -0.29 2.97 13.69
C GLY A 30 0.36 1.91 12.83
N HIS A 31 -0.40 0.91 12.37
CA HIS A 31 0.07 -0.25 11.62
C HIS A 31 -0.49 -0.37 10.20
N ALA A 32 0.37 -0.85 9.29
CA ALA A 32 0.01 -1.28 7.95
C ALA A 32 -0.08 -2.81 7.93
N TRP A 33 -1.30 -3.33 7.89
CA TRP A 33 -1.58 -4.76 7.75
C TRP A 33 -1.60 -5.13 6.28
N VAL A 34 -0.72 -6.04 5.89
CA VAL A 34 -0.48 -6.42 4.51
C VAL A 34 -0.77 -7.90 4.33
N SER A 35 -1.67 -8.20 3.41
CA SER A 35 -1.96 -9.57 3.00
C SER A 35 -1.40 -9.81 1.62
N SER A 36 -0.48 -10.76 1.51
CA SER A 36 -0.13 -11.38 0.24
C SER A 36 -0.81 -12.73 0.16
N GLY A 37 -1.20 -13.16 -1.04
CA GLY A 37 -1.74 -14.48 -1.30
C GLY A 37 -0.75 -15.62 -1.11
N LYS A 38 0.42 -15.32 -0.54
CA LYS A 38 1.57 -16.21 -0.51
C LYS A 38 1.68 -16.88 0.85
N VAL A 39 1.80 -18.20 0.81
CA VAL A 39 2.28 -18.99 1.94
C VAL A 39 3.81 -18.89 1.94
N GLU A 40 4.38 -18.38 3.03
CA GLU A 40 5.83 -18.33 3.21
C GLU A 40 6.30 -19.49 4.07
N LEU A 41 7.30 -20.24 3.58
CA LEU A 41 7.91 -21.38 4.27
C LEU A 41 9.39 -21.07 4.63
N GLY A 42 9.64 -19.94 5.31
CA GLY A 42 10.97 -19.61 5.86
C GLY A 42 12.04 -19.18 4.84
N GLN A 43 11.63 -18.49 3.77
CA GLN A 43 12.50 -18.03 2.67
C GLN A 43 12.85 -16.54 2.77
N GLY A 44 12.33 -15.80 3.76
CA GLY A 44 12.64 -14.37 3.95
C GLY A 44 11.87 -13.44 2.99
N ILE A 45 10.94 -13.98 2.22
CA ILE A 45 10.10 -13.22 1.26
C ILE A 45 9.29 -12.15 1.97
N LEU A 46 8.70 -12.47 3.13
CA LEU A 46 7.91 -11.50 3.89
C LEU A 46 8.75 -10.30 4.35
N GLY A 47 10.02 -10.51 4.69
CA GLY A 47 10.94 -9.42 5.04
C GLY A 47 11.17 -8.46 3.87
N ALA A 48 11.45 -9.00 2.69
CA ALA A 48 11.64 -8.19 1.48
C ALA A 48 10.36 -7.42 1.10
N LEU A 49 9.19 -8.08 1.16
CA LEU A 49 7.91 -7.43 0.88
C LEU A 49 7.59 -6.34 1.92
N SER A 50 7.95 -6.54 3.19
CA SER A 50 7.76 -5.52 4.24
C SER A 50 8.56 -4.25 3.95
N GLN A 51 9.80 -4.38 3.46
CA GLN A 51 10.61 -3.23 3.06
C GLN A 51 9.98 -2.47 1.89
N ILE A 52 9.51 -3.18 0.87
CA ILE A 52 8.81 -2.57 -0.27
C ILE A 52 7.59 -1.76 0.21
N VAL A 53 6.77 -2.33 1.09
CA VAL A 53 5.61 -1.62 1.63
C VAL A 53 6.02 -0.39 2.44
N ALA A 54 7.04 -0.53 3.29
CA ALA A 54 7.54 0.55 4.13
C ALA A 54 8.02 1.75 3.28
N GLU A 55 8.82 1.47 2.25
CA GLU A 55 9.33 2.45 1.31
C GLU A 55 8.20 3.17 0.56
N GLU A 56 7.27 2.41 -0.04
CA GLU A 56 6.19 2.97 -0.86
C GLU A 56 5.18 3.79 -0.03
N LEU A 57 4.95 3.40 1.23
CA LEU A 57 4.07 4.14 2.12
C LEU A 57 4.77 5.29 2.84
N GLY A 58 6.11 5.34 2.86
CA GLY A 58 6.86 6.32 3.65
C GLY A 58 6.70 6.10 5.16
N ILE A 59 6.71 4.84 5.60
CA ILE A 59 6.61 4.43 7.01
C ILE A 59 7.83 3.64 7.45
N ARG A 60 8.09 3.58 8.75
CA ARG A 60 9.10 2.66 9.27
C ARG A 60 8.65 1.20 9.12
N VAL A 61 9.59 0.30 8.83
CA VAL A 61 9.29 -1.13 8.59
C VAL A 61 8.67 -1.81 9.82
N GLU A 62 8.96 -1.33 11.04
CA GLU A 62 8.37 -1.86 12.27
C GLU A 62 6.87 -1.60 12.39
N ARG A 63 6.31 -0.74 11.52
CA ARG A 63 4.87 -0.51 11.41
C ARG A 63 4.18 -1.48 10.46
N VAL A 64 4.93 -2.22 9.64
CA VAL A 64 4.39 -3.20 8.70
C VAL A 64 4.09 -4.51 9.43
N ARG A 65 2.91 -5.07 9.17
CA ARG A 65 2.43 -6.34 9.69
C ARG A 65 2.01 -7.22 8.53
N MET A 66 2.89 -8.14 8.13
CA MET A 66 2.57 -9.13 7.11
C MET A 66 1.67 -10.21 7.72
N THR A 67 0.48 -10.40 7.18
CA THR A 67 -0.36 -11.56 7.47
C THR A 67 -0.01 -12.66 6.48
N GLY A 68 0.39 -13.84 6.95
CA GLY A 68 0.52 -15.02 6.08
C GLY A 68 -0.84 -15.43 5.51
N ALA A 69 -0.85 -16.05 4.33
CA ALA A 69 -2.10 -16.46 3.69
C ALA A 69 -2.92 -17.40 4.59
N VAL A 70 -4.09 -16.94 5.03
CA VAL A 70 -5.11 -17.79 5.66
C VAL A 70 -6.14 -18.05 4.58
N THR A 71 -6.40 -19.32 4.25
CA THR A 71 -7.35 -19.71 3.20
C THR A 71 -8.70 -19.00 3.42
N GLY A 72 -9.05 -18.07 2.52
CA GLY A 72 -10.30 -17.29 2.52
C GLY A 72 -10.18 -15.79 2.81
N ALA A 73 -9.05 -15.28 3.32
CA ALA A 73 -8.87 -13.86 3.69
C ALA A 73 -7.73 -13.14 2.94
N SER A 74 -7.04 -13.83 2.04
CA SER A 74 -5.88 -13.29 1.29
C SER A 74 -6.12 -13.35 -0.22
N PRO A 75 -5.51 -12.44 -1.02
CA PRO A 75 -5.59 -12.48 -2.48
C PRO A 75 -5.20 -13.87 -3.03
N ASP A 76 -5.81 -14.35 -4.11
CA ASP A 76 -5.28 -15.56 -4.79
C ASP A 76 -4.10 -15.14 -5.70
N GLU A 77 -2.89 -15.61 -5.40
CA GLU A 77 -1.66 -15.28 -6.13
C GLU A 77 -1.02 -16.46 -6.90
N ALA A 78 -1.67 -17.64 -6.93
CA ALA A 78 -1.14 -18.89 -7.49
C ALA A 78 0.20 -19.39 -6.89
N VAL A 79 0.42 -20.71 -6.86
CA VAL A 79 1.65 -21.31 -6.30
C VAL A 79 2.84 -21.05 -7.23
N THR A 80 3.85 -20.32 -6.76
CA THR A 80 5.08 -20.03 -7.51
C THR A 80 6.33 -20.19 -6.64
N SER A 81 7.49 -20.50 -7.26
CA SER A 81 8.79 -20.60 -6.57
C SER A 81 9.24 -19.24 -6.00
N GLY A 82 10.09 -19.25 -4.97
CA GLY A 82 10.37 -18.10 -4.09
C GLY A 82 10.87 -16.81 -4.76
N SER A 83 11.61 -16.88 -5.87
CA SER A 83 12.11 -15.68 -6.58
C SER A 83 11.03 -15.00 -7.44
N LEU A 84 10.22 -15.78 -8.16
CA LEU A 84 9.07 -15.28 -8.91
C LEU A 84 8.02 -14.68 -7.96
N SER A 85 7.93 -15.24 -6.76
CA SER A 85 7.04 -14.78 -5.70
C SER A 85 7.34 -13.34 -5.26
N VAL A 86 8.61 -13.00 -5.02
CA VAL A 86 9.01 -11.62 -4.69
C VAL A 86 8.72 -10.66 -5.83
N GLN A 87 9.02 -11.05 -7.08
CA GLN A 87 8.79 -10.18 -8.23
C GLN A 87 7.29 -9.87 -8.43
N HIS A 88 6.42 -10.88 -8.36
CA HIS A 88 4.99 -10.68 -8.57
C HIS A 88 4.30 -9.96 -7.40
N SER A 89 4.52 -10.39 -6.14
CA SER A 89 3.90 -9.72 -4.99
C SER A 89 4.50 -8.33 -4.77
N GLY A 90 5.81 -8.18 -4.98
CA GLY A 90 6.48 -6.89 -4.83
C GLY A 90 5.90 -5.86 -5.80
N ALA A 91 5.75 -6.21 -7.08
CA ALA A 91 5.11 -5.32 -8.05
C ALA A 91 3.67 -4.96 -7.65
N ALA A 92 2.86 -5.95 -7.25
CA ALA A 92 1.49 -5.70 -6.82
C ALA A 92 1.43 -4.77 -5.58
N LEU A 93 2.25 -5.03 -4.57
CA LEU A 93 2.32 -4.21 -3.36
C LEU A 93 2.77 -2.79 -3.65
N ARG A 94 3.70 -2.57 -4.59
CA ARG A 94 4.06 -1.21 -5.03
C ARG A 94 2.86 -0.46 -5.58
N HIS A 95 2.10 -1.07 -6.48
CA HIS A 95 0.90 -0.44 -7.05
C HIS A 95 -0.18 -0.19 -5.99
N VAL A 96 -0.43 -1.16 -5.11
CA VAL A 96 -1.40 -1.03 -4.00
C VAL A 96 -0.99 0.12 -3.07
N CYS A 97 0.27 0.17 -2.65
CA CYS A 97 0.78 1.19 -1.73
C CYS A 97 0.77 2.58 -2.37
N ALA A 98 1.20 2.70 -3.63
CA ALA A 98 1.16 3.97 -4.36
C ALA A 98 -0.27 4.52 -4.48
N GLN A 99 -1.24 3.64 -4.79
CA GLN A 99 -2.64 4.03 -4.86
C GLN A 99 -3.19 4.43 -3.48
N ALA A 100 -2.88 3.66 -2.43
CA ALA A 100 -3.30 3.97 -1.06
C ALA A 100 -2.74 5.33 -0.62
N ARG A 101 -1.44 5.57 -0.85
CA ARG A 101 -0.76 6.83 -0.56
C ARG A 101 -1.43 8.00 -1.29
N ALA A 102 -1.69 7.86 -2.59
CA ALA A 102 -2.35 8.90 -3.38
C ALA A 102 -3.76 9.24 -2.84
N LEU A 103 -4.56 8.24 -2.48
CA LEU A 103 -5.90 8.44 -1.91
C LEU A 103 -5.83 9.18 -0.56
N HIS A 104 -4.88 8.84 0.31
CA HIS A 104 -4.71 9.50 1.60
C HIS A 104 -4.20 10.93 1.47
N LEU A 105 -3.25 11.20 0.56
CA LEU A 105 -2.80 12.55 0.26
C LEU A 105 -3.94 13.42 -0.27
N ALA A 106 -4.74 12.91 -1.21
CA ALA A 106 -5.90 13.62 -1.75
C ALA A 106 -6.94 13.91 -0.65
N ARG A 107 -7.22 12.93 0.22
CA ARG A 107 -8.14 13.11 1.35
C ARG A 107 -7.64 14.16 2.34
N ALA A 108 -6.35 14.12 2.70
CA ALA A 108 -5.75 15.12 3.59
C ALA A 108 -5.77 16.53 2.96
N ALA A 109 -5.43 16.64 1.67
CA ALA A 109 -5.50 17.90 0.94
C ALA A 109 -6.91 18.51 0.99
N ALA A 110 -7.94 17.70 0.74
CA ALA A 110 -9.33 18.13 0.78
C ALA A 110 -9.78 18.54 2.20
N LEU A 111 -9.48 17.74 3.23
CA LEU A 111 -9.87 18.02 4.61
C LEU A 111 -9.24 19.31 5.17
N HIS A 112 -8.01 19.62 4.73
CA HIS A 112 -7.27 20.78 5.19
C HIS A 112 -7.30 21.96 4.22
N ALA A 113 -8.14 21.90 3.17
CA ALA A 113 -8.27 22.93 2.14
C ALA A 113 -6.90 23.38 1.57
N VAL A 114 -6.04 22.41 1.24
CA VAL A 114 -4.75 22.69 0.60
C VAL A 114 -4.99 23.19 -0.82
N ASP A 115 -4.34 24.30 -1.18
CA ASP A 115 -4.46 24.88 -2.52
C ASP A 115 -3.93 23.92 -3.59
N ALA A 116 -4.55 23.92 -4.77
CA ALA A 116 -4.19 23.02 -5.86
C ALA A 116 -2.70 23.11 -6.28
N GLN A 117 -2.11 24.31 -6.16
CA GLN A 117 -0.69 24.55 -6.45
C GLN A 117 0.26 23.89 -5.43
N ASP A 118 -0.21 23.64 -4.21
CA ASP A 118 0.60 23.11 -3.10
C ASP A 118 0.44 21.59 -2.91
N VAL A 119 -0.55 20.96 -3.56
CA VAL A 119 -0.80 19.51 -3.46
C VAL A 119 0.44 18.69 -3.84
N ALA A 120 1.20 19.14 -4.84
CA ALA A 120 2.41 18.47 -5.29
C ALA A 120 3.57 18.51 -4.26
N ALA A 121 3.52 19.44 -3.30
CA ALA A 121 4.50 19.57 -2.22
C ALA A 121 4.13 18.75 -0.97
N LEU A 122 3.07 17.94 -1.03
CA LEU A 122 2.69 17.06 0.07
C LEU A 122 3.66 15.88 0.19
N GLU A 123 4.12 15.66 1.41
CA GLU A 123 5.06 14.60 1.75
C GLU A 123 4.44 13.64 2.77
N VAL A 124 4.98 12.42 2.80
CA VAL A 124 4.66 11.45 3.86
C VAL A 124 5.93 11.11 4.61
N VAL A 125 5.92 11.29 5.94
CA VAL A 125 7.06 10.99 6.82
C VAL A 125 6.57 10.18 8.02
N ASP A 126 7.00 8.93 8.13
CA ASP A 126 6.50 7.93 9.10
C ASP A 126 4.97 7.84 9.16
N GLY A 127 4.32 7.98 8.00
CA GLY A 127 2.85 7.96 7.85
C GLY A 127 2.16 9.29 8.18
N GLU A 128 2.89 10.32 8.59
CA GLU A 128 2.37 11.69 8.70
C GLU A 128 2.34 12.37 7.34
N ILE A 129 1.20 12.96 7.00
CA ILE A 129 1.01 13.75 5.79
C ILE A 129 1.29 15.21 6.13
N ARG A 130 2.26 15.81 5.42
CA ARG A 130 2.82 17.12 5.74
C ARG A 130 2.85 18.03 4.51
N LEU A 131 2.74 19.33 4.75
CA LEU A 131 3.09 20.39 3.80
C LEU A 131 4.21 21.23 4.43
N GLY A 132 5.46 20.96 4.04
CA GLY A 132 6.63 21.48 4.76
C GLY A 132 6.62 21.08 6.24
N ASP A 133 6.74 22.06 7.13
CA ASP A 133 6.73 21.82 8.58
C ASP A 133 5.33 21.62 9.17
N ARG A 134 4.27 21.87 8.38
CA ARG A 134 2.89 21.73 8.84
C ARG A 134 2.43 20.29 8.69
N ARG A 135 2.23 19.61 9.82
CA ARG A 135 1.48 18.34 9.86
C ARG A 135 0.01 18.61 9.53
N LEU A 136 -0.52 17.93 8.53
CA LEU A 136 -1.94 17.98 8.17
C LEU A 136 -2.69 16.86 8.90
N SER A 137 -2.32 15.62 8.62
CA SER A 137 -2.96 14.41 9.13
C SER A 137 -1.94 13.27 9.16
N SER A 138 -2.39 12.05 9.39
CA SER A 138 -1.62 10.82 9.14
C SER A 138 -2.52 9.76 8.49
N TYR A 139 -1.91 8.68 8.01
CA TYR A 139 -2.67 7.47 7.63
C TYR A 139 -3.60 6.98 8.75
N TRP A 140 -3.12 7.06 10.00
CA TRP A 140 -3.79 6.53 11.17
C TRP A 140 -4.99 7.40 11.57
N ASP A 141 -4.90 8.72 11.41
CA ASP A 141 -6.02 9.64 11.63
C ASP A 141 -7.15 9.42 10.60
N LEU A 142 -6.78 8.98 9.39
CA LEU A 142 -7.69 8.79 8.25
C LEU A 142 -8.17 7.35 8.09
N ALA A 143 -7.67 6.42 8.91
CA ALA A 143 -8.10 5.04 8.91
C ALA A 143 -9.58 4.93 9.32
N GLU A 144 -10.32 4.03 8.66
CA GLU A 144 -11.71 3.75 9.02
C GLU A 144 -11.77 2.88 10.29
N ASP A 145 -12.85 3.02 11.08
CA ASP A 145 -13.07 2.13 12.24
C ASP A 145 -13.35 0.71 11.73
N GLU A 146 -12.90 -0.30 12.48
CA GLU A 146 -13.36 -1.65 12.21
C GLU A 146 -14.88 -1.68 12.38
N ALA A 147 -15.61 -1.89 11.29
CA ALA A 147 -16.97 -2.39 11.39
C ALA A 147 -16.85 -3.81 11.96
N GLY A 148 -17.06 -3.92 13.28
CA GLY A 148 -17.17 -5.20 13.98
C GLY A 148 -18.32 -6.05 13.46
#